data_AF-A0A1I4ZKY2-F1
#
_entry.id   AF-A0A1I4ZKY2-F1
#
_cell.length_a   1.000
_cell.length_b   1.000
_cell.length_c   1.000
_cell.angle_alpha   90.00
_cell.angle_beta   90.00
_cell.angle_gamma   90.00
#
_symmetry.space_group_name_H-M   'P 1'
#
loop_
_entity.id
_entity.type
_entity.pdbx_description
1 polymer ?
#
loop_
_entity_poly.entity_id
_entity_poly.type
_entity_poly.pdbx_seq_one_letter_code
_entity_poly.pdbx_strand_id
1 'polypeptide(L)'
;MNKALDHSVTPRQIDYMKHTIGFERSMVTGRKHPKYKAYRNYFATAENCDGFQSLIDLTDKGLMLSRQDGSRGWLFHLSKEGFKFLSKITEVDIREDQDE
;
A
#
# COMPACT_ATOMS: atom_id res chain seq x y z
N MET A 1 -10.49 10.34 -24.10
CA MET A 1 -11.38 9.75 -23.08
C MET A 1 -10.84 10.12 -21.71
N ASN A 2 -11.54 10.98 -20.98
CA ASN A 2 -11.22 11.23 -19.57
C ASN A 2 -11.74 10.05 -18.76
N LYS A 3 -10.86 9.08 -18.47
CA LYS A 3 -11.17 7.99 -17.56
C LYS A 3 -11.29 8.62 -16.17
N ALA A 4 -12.51 8.84 -15.69
CA ALA A 4 -12.72 9.15 -14.29
C ALA A 4 -12.00 8.05 -13.49
N LEU A 5 -11.07 8.44 -12.62
CA LEU A 5 -10.38 7.52 -11.73
C LEU A 5 -11.45 6.89 -10.84
N ASP A 6 -11.88 5.68 -11.17
CA ASP A 6 -12.69 4.87 -10.27
C ASP A 6 -11.81 4.53 -9.08
N HIS A 7 -12.00 5.25 -7.98
CA HIS A 7 -11.30 5.01 -6.72
C HIS A 7 -11.89 3.82 -5.97
N SER A 8 -12.67 2.94 -6.61
CA SER A 8 -13.12 1.69 -5.99
C SER A 8 -11.91 0.83 -5.62
N VAL A 9 -11.60 0.78 -4.33
CA VAL A 9 -10.58 -0.11 -3.76
C VAL A 9 -11.32 -1.15 -2.92
N THR A 10 -11.09 -2.42 -3.23
CA THR A 10 -11.72 -3.52 -2.51
C THR A 10 -11.09 -3.73 -1.12
N PRO A 11 -11.80 -4.36 -0.17
CA PRO A 11 -11.21 -4.73 1.12
C PRO A 11 -9.91 -5.54 0.98
N ARG A 12 -9.87 -6.48 0.02
CA ARG A 12 -8.68 -7.29 -0.26
C ARG A 12 -7.49 -6.44 -0.73
N GLN A 13 -7.74 -5.41 -1.52
CA GLN A 13 -6.70 -4.46 -1.92
C GLN A 13 -6.19 -3.62 -0.74
N ILE A 14 -7.08 -3.21 0.17
CA ILE A 14 -6.67 -2.55 1.42
C ILE A 14 -5.76 -3.48 2.24
N ASP A 15 -6.07 -4.77 2.29
CA ASP A 15 -5.22 -5.75 2.99
C ASP A 15 -3.86 -5.94 2.31
N TYR A 16 -3.80 -5.91 0.98
CA TYR A 16 -2.51 -5.89 0.26
C TYR A 16 -1.70 -4.63 0.58
N MET A 17 -2.34 -3.44 0.61
CA MET A 17 -1.67 -2.19 1.00
C MET A 17 -1.14 -2.26 2.43
N LYS A 18 -1.94 -2.76 3.39
CA LYS A 18 -1.50 -2.99 4.77
C LYS A 18 -0.31 -3.96 4.83
N HIS A 19 -0.37 -5.06 4.07
CA HIS A 19 0.71 -6.03 4.03
C HIS A 19 2.01 -5.38 3.54
N THR A 20 1.96 -4.58 2.47
CA THR A 20 3.14 -3.89 1.90
C THR A 20 3.92 -3.10 2.95
N ILE A 21 3.24 -2.46 3.90
CA ILE A 21 3.88 -1.69 4.98
C ILE A 21 4.04 -2.43 6.31
N GLY A 22 3.58 -3.69 6.38
CA GLY A 22 3.61 -4.47 7.61
C GLY A 22 2.63 -3.94 8.68
N PHE A 23 1.53 -3.32 8.26
CA PHE A 23 0.58 -2.70 9.19
C PHE A 23 0.00 -3.70 10.18
N GLU A 24 0.22 -3.44 11.47
CA GLU A 24 -0.28 -4.24 12.56
C GLU A 24 -0.92 -3.32 13.61
N ARG A 25 -2.17 -3.63 13.99
CA ARG A 25 -2.93 -2.80 14.95
C ARG A 25 -2.24 -2.73 16.33
N SER A 26 -1.54 -3.78 16.74
CA SER A 26 -0.75 -3.83 17.98
C SER A 26 0.40 -2.82 18.01
N MET A 27 0.89 -2.41 16.84
CA MET A 27 2.00 -1.47 16.68
C MET A 27 1.52 -0.01 16.53
N VAL A 28 0.20 0.22 16.51
CA VAL A 28 -0.37 1.57 16.51
C VAL A 28 -0.18 2.20 17.89
N THR A 29 0.40 3.39 17.90
CA THR A 29 0.67 4.14 19.13
C THR A 29 -0.17 5.42 19.19
N GLY A 30 -0.26 6.02 20.38
CA GLY A 30 -1.05 7.25 20.58
C GLY A 30 -2.54 6.97 20.78
N ARG A 31 -3.13 7.60 21.81
CA ARG A 31 -4.53 7.34 22.21
C ARG A 31 -5.53 8.27 21.52
N LYS A 32 -5.23 9.56 21.44
CA LYS A 32 -6.10 10.58 20.80
C LYS A 32 -5.77 10.83 19.33
N HIS A 33 -4.50 10.65 18.97
CA HIS A 33 -3.99 10.79 17.60
C HIS A 33 -3.19 9.53 17.28
N PRO A 34 -3.86 8.47 16.78
CA PRO A 34 -3.22 7.21 16.46
C PRO A 34 -2.16 7.39 15.37
N LYS A 35 -0.99 6.79 15.55
CA LYS A 35 0.14 6.86 14.63
C LYS A 35 0.69 5.46 14.38
N TYR A 36 1.17 5.24 13.17
CA TYR A 36 1.86 4.01 12.79
C TYR A 36 3.07 4.36 11.91
N LYS A 37 4.23 3.84 12.29
CA LYS A 37 5.48 4.00 11.55
C LYS A 37 5.76 2.70 10.79
N ALA A 38 5.67 2.76 9.46
CA ALA A 38 5.86 1.61 8.58
C ALA A 38 7.33 1.23 8.52
N TYR A 39 7.68 0.08 9.10
CA TYR A 39 9.06 -0.44 9.17
C TYR A 39 9.53 -1.09 7.85
N ARG A 40 8.62 -1.27 6.90
CA ARG A 40 8.89 -1.72 5.54
C ARG A 40 7.95 -1.01 4.57
N ASN A 41 8.28 -1.08 3.29
CA ASN A 41 7.40 -0.63 2.23
C ASN A 41 7.72 -1.42 0.97
N TYR A 42 7.45 -2.73 0.97
CA TYR A 42 7.61 -3.55 -0.24
C TYR A 42 6.74 -4.81 -0.16
N PHE A 43 6.24 -5.25 -1.32
CA PHE A 43 5.54 -6.51 -1.53
C PHE A 43 6.19 -7.21 -2.73
N ALA A 44 6.82 -8.37 -2.52
CA ALA A 44 7.43 -9.17 -3.57
C ALA A 44 6.45 -10.25 -4.06
N THR A 45 6.28 -10.38 -5.37
CA THR A 45 5.40 -11.39 -5.99
C THR A 45 5.81 -11.67 -7.44
N ALA A 46 5.06 -12.50 -8.15
CA ALA A 46 5.25 -12.79 -9.57
C ALA A 46 3.92 -12.71 -10.33
N GLU A 47 3.98 -12.59 -11.66
CA GLU A 47 2.80 -12.39 -12.53
C GLU A 47 1.75 -13.50 -12.41
N ASN A 48 2.19 -14.72 -12.13
CA ASN A 48 1.34 -15.90 -12.00
C ASN A 48 0.84 -16.14 -10.55
N CYS A 49 1.13 -15.24 -9.61
CA CYS A 49 0.67 -15.35 -8.23
C CYS A 49 -0.70 -14.67 -8.02
N ASP A 50 -1.48 -15.24 -7.10
CA ASP A 50 -2.74 -14.67 -6.67
C ASP A 50 -2.56 -13.26 -6.09
N GLY A 51 -3.35 -12.31 -6.60
CA GLY A 51 -3.30 -10.92 -6.16
C GLY A 51 -2.39 -10.01 -6.99
N PHE A 52 -1.57 -10.55 -7.91
CA PHE A 52 -0.75 -9.74 -8.82
C PHE A 52 -1.60 -8.71 -9.57
N GLN A 53 -2.71 -9.15 -10.15
CA GLN A 53 -3.60 -8.24 -10.89
C GLN A 53 -4.22 -7.15 -10.00
N SER A 54 -4.46 -7.45 -8.71
CA SER A 54 -4.97 -6.47 -7.75
C SER A 54 -3.92 -5.41 -7.40
N LEU A 55 -2.64 -5.80 -7.34
CA LEU A 55 -1.51 -4.89 -7.12
C LEU A 55 -1.26 -4.01 -8.35
N ILE A 56 -1.38 -4.56 -9.56
CA ILE A 56 -1.33 -3.78 -10.81
C ILE A 56 -2.46 -2.75 -10.86
N ASP A 57 -3.69 -3.14 -10.55
CA ASP A 57 -4.82 -2.22 -10.51
C ASP A 57 -4.63 -1.09 -9.47
N LEU A 58 -3.98 -1.38 -8.33
CA LEU A 58 -3.58 -0.35 -7.36
C LEU A 58 -2.49 0.61 -7.90
N THR A 59 -1.56 0.11 -8.72
CA THR A 59 -0.58 0.93 -9.42
C THR A 59 -1.25 1.83 -10.46
N ASP A 60 -2.18 1.30 -11.25
CA ASP A 60 -2.95 2.07 -12.25
C ASP A 60 -3.79 3.18 -11.60
N LYS A 61 -4.22 2.97 -10.35
CA LYS A 61 -4.91 3.96 -9.51
C LYS A 61 -3.96 4.98 -8.84
N GLY A 62 -2.65 4.83 -9.01
CA GLY A 62 -1.62 5.70 -8.40
C GLY A 62 -1.39 5.48 -6.91
N LEU A 63 -1.98 4.45 -6.31
CA LEU A 63 -1.84 4.12 -4.89
C LEU A 63 -0.59 3.31 -4.59
N MET A 64 -0.05 2.63 -5.59
CA MET A 64 1.20 1.87 -5.50
C MET A 64 2.15 2.20 -6.65
N LEU A 65 3.41 1.83 -6.47
CA LEU A 65 4.46 1.87 -7.47
C LEU A 65 4.94 0.42 -7.68
N SER A 66 5.21 0.04 -8.92
CA SER A 66 5.72 -1.30 -9.25
C SER A 66 7.06 -1.22 -9.99
N ARG A 67 7.94 -2.17 -9.74
CA ARG A 67 9.16 -2.41 -10.52
C ARG A 67 9.48 -3.90 -10.60
N GLN A 68 10.16 -4.32 -11.66
CA GLN A 68 10.74 -5.66 -11.71
C GLN A 68 11.95 -5.76 -10.78
N ASP A 69 12.19 -6.94 -10.21
CA ASP A 69 13.31 -7.19 -9.28
C ASP A 69 14.63 -7.57 -9.98
N GLY A 70 14.64 -7.61 -11.32
CA GLY A 70 15.78 -8.06 -12.14
C GLY A 70 15.73 -9.53 -12.55
N SER A 71 14.68 -10.25 -12.17
CA SER A 71 14.41 -11.64 -12.58
C SER A 71 13.01 -11.77 -13.19
N ARG A 72 12.21 -12.75 -12.74
CA ARG A 72 10.78 -12.89 -13.06
C ARG A 72 9.86 -12.35 -11.95
N GLY A 73 10.43 -11.71 -10.93
CA GLY A 73 9.71 -11.16 -9.80
C GLY A 73 9.39 -9.68 -9.95
N TRP A 74 8.40 -9.24 -9.19
CA TRP A 74 7.90 -7.88 -9.12
C TRP A 74 7.89 -7.39 -7.67
N LEU A 75 8.28 -6.14 -7.49
CA LEU A 75 8.24 -5.41 -6.23
C LEU A 75 7.23 -4.29 -6.32
N PHE A 76 6.33 -4.24 -5.33
CA PHE A 76 5.33 -3.19 -5.19
C PHE A 76 5.56 -2.39 -3.91
N HIS A 77 5.45 -1.07 -3.99
CA HIS A 77 5.63 -0.13 -2.90
C HIS A 77 4.39 0.76 -2.78
N LEU A 78 3.98 1.13 -1.58
CA LEU A 78 2.97 2.18 -1.40
C LEU A 78 3.54 3.51 -1.90
N SER A 79 2.74 4.22 -2.70
CA SER A 79 3.07 5.58 -3.12
C SER A 79 2.75 6.56 -1.97
N LYS A 80 3.19 7.83 -2.09
CA LYS A 80 2.80 8.90 -1.15
C LYS A 80 1.27 9.05 -1.06
N GLU A 81 0.56 8.94 -2.18
CA GLU A 81 -0.90 8.97 -2.19
C GLU A 81 -1.51 7.69 -1.60
N GLY A 82 -0.85 6.54 -1.79
CA GLY A 82 -1.21 5.29 -1.12
C GLY A 82 -1.17 5.39 0.40
N PHE A 83 -0.10 5.96 0.96
CA PHE A 83 -0.01 6.22 2.41
C PHE A 83 -1.14 7.15 2.87
N LYS A 84 -1.38 8.27 2.19
CA LYS A 84 -2.48 9.19 2.52
C LYS A 84 -3.85 8.50 2.45
N PHE A 85 -4.08 7.68 1.43
CA PHE A 85 -5.30 6.91 1.28
C PHE A 85 -5.49 5.95 2.45
N LEU A 86 -4.48 5.15 2.78
CA LEU A 86 -4.56 4.16 3.85
C LEU A 86 -4.72 4.83 5.23
N SER A 87 -4.07 5.98 5.45
CA SER A 87 -4.26 6.80 6.66
C SER A 87 -5.72 7.24 6.82
N LYS A 88 -6.38 7.67 5.73
CA LYS A 88 -7.80 8.05 5.76
C LYS A 88 -8.72 6.86 6.06
N ILE A 89 -8.44 5.70 5.45
CA ILE A 89 -9.24 4.48 5.65
C ILE A 89 -9.12 3.93 7.07
N THR A 90 -7.93 4.02 7.66
CA THR A 90 -7.64 3.47 8.99
C THR A 90 -7.85 4.45 10.13
N GLU A 91 -7.99 5.75 9.81
CA GLU A 91 -7.97 6.86 10.78
C GLU A 91 -6.69 6.88 11.64
N VAL A 92 -5.59 6.39 11.07
CA VAL A 92 -4.25 6.37 11.67
C VAL A 92 -3.32 7.23 10.82
N ASP A 93 -2.46 8.03 11.45
CA ASP A 93 -1.37 8.72 10.75
C ASP A 93 -0.26 7.72 10.44
N ILE A 94 -0.30 7.15 9.23
CA ILE A 94 0.67 6.17 8.72
C ILE A 94 1.76 6.90 7.94
N ARG A 95 3.03 6.69 8.33
CA ARG A 95 4.22 7.26 7.69
C ARG A 95 5.31 6.22 7.50
N GLU A 96 6.21 6.44 6.56
CA GLU A 96 7.38 5.58 6.36
C GLU A 96 8.43 5.85 7.45
N ASP A 97 9.14 4.82 7.91
CA ASP A 97 10.12 4.93 9.01
C ASP A 97 11.27 5.92 8.72
N GLN A 98 11.47 6.27 7.45
CA GLN A 98 12.57 7.07 6.93
C GLN A 98 12.28 8.59 6.83
N ASP A 99 11.10 9.06 7.24
CA ASP A 99 10.71 10.49 7.22
C ASP A 99 11.12 11.26 8.51
N GLU A 100 12.35 11.07 9.01
CA GLU A 100 12.95 11.89 10.10
C GLU A 100 13.97 12.89 9.60
#